data_AF-A0A2V7UCF6-F1
#
_entry.id   AF-A0A2V7UCF6-F1
#
_cell.length_a   1.000
_cell.length_b   1.000
_cell.length_c   1.000
_cell.angle_alpha   90.00
_cell.angle_beta   90.00
_cell.angle_gamma   90.00
#
_symmetry.space_group_name_H-M   'P 1'
#
loop_
_entity.id
_entity.type
_entity.pdbx_description
1 polymer ?
#
loop_
_entity_poly.entity_id
_entity_poly.type
_entity_poly.pdbx_seq_one_letter_code
_entity_poly.pdbx_strand_id
1 'polypeptide(L)'
;LEDLDRRTIRTIGDPAVRLREDPVRMLRAVALAARLDFIIDPDTVEAIRFLRGEIVKSSSARILEEFYKILRQGAARRTFEMLHELGLLAYLVPAADEAVARGDHELLSSLGRLDEVRRSGRVAVEDLDHALLLGTLLVPLGLPPRGAGARELRRGAAPEEPLDLAAEMASLGAEPEPEPPASA
;
A
#
# COMPACT_ATOMS: atom_id res chain seq x y z
N LEU A 1 27.12 20.23 -0.02
CA LEU A 1 26.60 21.53 -0.49
C LEU A 1 26.26 21.44 -1.97
N GLU A 2 27.15 20.89 -2.80
CA GLU A 2 26.92 20.71 -4.25
C GLU A 2 25.54 20.11 -4.62
N ASP A 3 25.10 19.01 -4.00
CA ASP A 3 23.80 18.40 -4.34
C ASP A 3 22.59 19.29 -3.97
N LEU A 4 22.73 20.15 -2.95
CA LEU A 4 21.69 21.14 -2.63
C LEU A 4 21.63 22.24 -3.69
N ASP A 5 22.80 22.71 -4.14
CA ASP A 5 22.91 23.70 -5.21
C ASP A 5 22.35 23.14 -6.53
N ARG A 6 22.58 21.85 -6.78
CA ARG A 6 22.07 21.10 -7.93
C ARG A 6 20.63 20.58 -7.76
N ARG A 7 19.98 20.83 -6.62
CA ARG A 7 18.63 20.33 -6.30
C ARG A 7 18.46 18.84 -6.58
N THR A 8 19.43 18.04 -6.13
CA THR A 8 19.52 16.60 -6.43
C THR A 8 19.41 15.77 -5.14
N ILE A 9 18.53 14.77 -5.16
CA ILE A 9 18.47 13.71 -4.14
C ILE A 9 19.36 12.56 -4.59
N ARG A 10 20.44 12.32 -3.85
CA ARG A 10 21.40 11.24 -4.10
C ARG A 10 21.51 10.31 -2.90
N THR A 11 21.66 9.02 -3.17
CA THR A 11 21.96 8.03 -2.13
C THR A 11 23.41 8.12 -1.71
N ILE A 12 23.69 8.08 -0.40
CA ILE A 12 25.08 8.02 0.11
C ILE A 12 25.59 6.58 -0.04
N GLY A 13 26.68 6.40 -0.80
CA GLY A 13 27.23 5.10 -1.16
C GLY A 13 26.57 4.50 -2.40
N ASP A 14 26.74 3.20 -2.62
CA ASP A 14 26.16 2.48 -3.76
C ASP A 14 24.61 2.40 -3.63
N PRO A 15 23.83 2.95 -4.58
CA PRO A 15 22.37 2.95 -4.49
C PRO A 15 21.77 1.54 -4.41
N ALA A 16 22.29 0.57 -5.18
CA ALA A 16 21.73 -0.77 -5.23
C ALA A 16 21.90 -1.51 -3.90
N VAL A 17 23.07 -1.39 -3.26
CA VAL A 17 23.34 -1.94 -1.93
C VAL A 17 22.41 -1.32 -0.90
N ARG A 18 22.35 0.02 -0.86
CA ARG A 18 21.60 0.75 0.18
C ARG A 18 20.10 0.56 0.06
N LEU A 19 19.56 0.48 -1.16
CA LEU A 19 18.13 0.23 -1.38
C LEU A 19 17.75 -1.22 -1.08
N ARG A 20 18.65 -2.19 -1.32
CA ARG A 20 18.41 -3.60 -0.94
C ARG A 20 18.43 -3.81 0.58
N GLU A 21 19.32 -3.12 1.29
CA GLU A 21 19.39 -3.14 2.75
C GLU A 21 18.13 -2.59 3.42
N ASP A 22 17.53 -1.54 2.85
CA ASP A 22 16.32 -0.91 3.37
C ASP A 22 15.45 -0.36 2.23
N PRO A 23 14.55 -1.20 1.67
CA PRO A 23 13.77 -0.83 0.49
C PRO A 23 12.88 0.40 0.69
N VAL A 24 12.47 0.70 1.93
CA VAL A 24 11.71 1.92 2.29
C VAL A 24 12.44 3.21 1.88
N ARG A 25 13.77 3.18 1.71
CA ARG A 25 14.55 4.32 1.20
C ARG A 25 14.10 4.77 -0.19
N MET A 26 13.54 3.89 -1.02
CA MET A 26 12.98 4.25 -2.32
C MET A 26 11.82 5.24 -2.15
N LEU A 27 10.88 4.93 -1.24
CA LEU A 27 9.75 5.83 -0.92
C LEU A 27 10.25 7.17 -0.40
N ARG A 28 11.23 7.15 0.50
CA ARG A 28 11.80 8.36 1.10
C ARG A 28 12.49 9.25 0.07
N ALA A 29 13.24 8.66 -0.86
CA ALA A 29 13.89 9.41 -1.94
C ALA A 29 12.85 10.12 -2.82
N VAL A 30 11.80 9.41 -3.22
CA VAL A 30 10.71 9.97 -4.04
C VAL A 30 9.94 11.05 -3.28
N ALA A 31 9.59 10.81 -2.02
CA ALA A 31 8.90 11.78 -1.17
C ALA A 31 9.70 13.07 -1.00
N LEU A 32 11.02 12.96 -0.74
CA LEU A 32 11.90 14.12 -0.60
C LEU A 32 12.05 14.89 -1.91
N ALA A 33 12.22 14.19 -3.03
CA ALA A 33 12.33 14.81 -4.35
C ALA A 33 11.05 15.58 -4.70
N ALA A 34 9.88 14.97 -4.50
CA ALA A 34 8.59 15.59 -4.74
C ALA A 34 8.37 16.83 -3.85
N ARG A 35 8.67 16.72 -2.55
CA ARG A 35 8.47 17.80 -1.57
C ARG A 35 9.37 19.01 -1.81
N LEU A 36 10.61 18.77 -2.19
CA LEU A 36 11.62 19.83 -2.36
C LEU A 36 11.67 20.38 -3.79
N ASP A 37 10.90 19.82 -4.72
CA ASP A 37 11.03 20.08 -6.17
C ASP A 37 12.46 19.80 -6.67
N PHE A 38 13.02 18.67 -6.21
CA PHE A 38 14.35 18.19 -6.57
C PHE A 38 14.25 17.06 -7.58
N ILE A 39 15.33 16.83 -8.31
CA ILE A 39 15.49 15.63 -9.15
C ILE A 39 16.15 14.52 -8.35
N ILE A 40 15.92 13.26 -8.73
CA ILE A 40 16.66 12.12 -8.18
C ILE A 40 17.86 11.86 -9.08
N ASP A 41 19.03 11.64 -8.49
CA ASP A 41 20.26 11.29 -9.19
C ASP A 41 20.05 10.08 -10.12
N PRO A 42 20.57 10.07 -11.36
CA PRO A 42 20.29 9.03 -12.35
C PRO A 42 20.62 7.60 -11.88
N ASP A 43 21.74 7.41 -11.18
CA ASP A 43 22.13 6.08 -10.67
C ASP A 43 21.15 5.61 -9.60
N THR A 44 20.63 6.54 -8.79
CA THR A 44 19.58 6.24 -7.81
C THR A 44 18.25 5.92 -8.50
N VAL A 45 17.88 6.62 -9.58
CA VAL A 45 16.66 6.32 -10.36
C VAL A 45 16.73 4.91 -10.95
N GLU A 46 17.85 4.55 -11.58
CA GLU A 46 18.03 3.23 -12.18
C GLU A 46 18.03 2.12 -11.12
N ALA A 47 18.67 2.36 -9.97
CA ALA A 47 18.61 1.43 -8.85
C ALA A 47 17.19 1.27 -8.28
N ILE A 48 16.42 2.36 -8.15
CA ILE A 48 15.00 2.28 -7.75
C ILE A 48 14.22 1.45 -8.74
N ARG A 49 14.34 1.73 -10.05
CA ARG A 49 13.64 0.96 -11.08
C ARG A 49 14.02 -0.51 -10.99
N PHE A 50 15.31 -0.84 -10.92
CA PHE A 50 15.76 -2.23 -10.86
C PHE A 50 15.26 -2.96 -9.60
N LEU A 51 15.24 -2.28 -8.45
CA LEU A 51 14.92 -2.88 -7.15
C LEU A 51 13.49 -2.61 -6.66
N ARG A 52 12.62 -1.97 -7.45
CA ARG A 52 11.26 -1.57 -7.03
C ARG A 52 10.45 -2.70 -6.38
N GLY A 53 10.60 -3.93 -6.85
CA GLY A 53 9.92 -5.11 -6.28
C GLY A 53 10.39 -5.48 -4.88
N GLU A 54 11.60 -5.07 -4.46
CA GLU A 54 12.12 -5.31 -3.10
C GLU A 54 11.32 -4.55 -2.04
N ILE A 55 10.53 -3.54 -2.42
CA ILE A 55 9.72 -2.76 -1.48
C ILE A 55 8.81 -3.64 -0.62
N VAL A 56 8.31 -4.75 -1.18
CA VAL A 56 7.42 -5.70 -0.49
C VAL A 56 8.10 -6.45 0.66
N LYS A 57 9.44 -6.45 0.72
CA LYS A 57 10.20 -7.02 1.85
C LYS A 57 10.19 -6.12 3.08
N SER A 58 9.82 -4.85 2.92
CA SER A 58 9.66 -3.93 4.05
C SER A 58 8.37 -4.23 4.80
N SER A 59 8.36 -4.06 6.12
CA SER A 59 7.15 -4.29 6.90
C SER A 59 6.04 -3.30 6.51
N SER A 60 4.80 -3.79 6.48
CA SER A 60 3.64 -2.97 6.14
C SER A 60 3.48 -1.75 7.08
N ALA A 61 3.90 -1.88 8.34
CA ALA A 61 3.91 -0.77 9.30
C ALA A 61 4.85 0.36 8.86
N ARG A 62 6.08 0.05 8.43
CA ARG A 62 7.04 1.05 7.96
C ARG A 62 6.60 1.70 6.66
N ILE A 63 6.04 0.92 5.74
CA ILE A 63 5.45 1.44 4.50
C ILE A 63 4.33 2.42 4.84
N LEU A 64 3.40 2.02 5.72
CA LEU A 64 2.26 2.84 6.11
C LEU A 64 2.68 4.15 6.80
N GLU A 65 3.69 4.09 7.69
CA GLU A 65 4.27 5.30 8.28
C GLU A 65 4.83 6.27 7.23
N GLU A 66 5.52 5.76 6.20
CA GLU A 66 5.99 6.62 5.10
C GLU A 66 4.84 7.17 4.26
N PHE A 67 3.78 6.40 3.98
CA PHE A 67 2.58 6.91 3.31
C PHE A 67 1.95 8.06 4.08
N TYR A 68 1.81 7.92 5.39
CA TYR A 68 1.29 8.98 6.24
C TYR A 68 2.16 10.25 6.23
N LYS A 69 3.48 10.11 6.14
CA LYS A 69 4.38 11.26 5.97
C LYS A 69 4.19 11.91 4.60
N ILE A 70 4.08 11.11 3.53
CA ILE A 70 3.83 11.57 2.17
C ILE A 70 2.53 12.38 2.10
N LEU A 71 1.45 11.88 2.68
CA LEU A 71 0.15 12.55 2.65
C LEU A 71 0.15 13.86 3.47
N ARG A 72 1.01 13.98 4.49
CA ARG A 72 1.12 15.19 5.33
C ARG A 72 2.10 16.24 4.83
N GLN A 73 2.91 15.95 3.81
CA GLN A 73 4.00 16.84 3.42
C GLN A 73 3.61 17.95 2.44
N GLY A 74 2.39 17.92 1.89
CA GLY A 74 1.90 18.93 0.95
C GLY A 74 2.43 18.80 -0.48
N ALA A 75 2.90 17.61 -0.83
CA ALA A 75 3.34 17.23 -2.18
C ALA A 75 2.92 15.78 -2.52
N ALA A 76 1.81 15.32 -1.95
CA ALA A 76 1.29 13.97 -2.11
C ALA A 76 0.96 13.66 -3.58
N ARG A 77 0.32 14.58 -4.31
CA ARG A 77 -0.02 14.38 -5.72
C ARG A 77 1.23 14.07 -6.55
N ARG A 78 2.23 14.95 -6.46
CA ARG A 78 3.50 14.77 -7.18
C ARG A 78 4.24 13.51 -6.75
N THR A 79 4.17 13.17 -5.47
CA THR A 79 4.79 11.94 -4.96
C THR A 79 4.14 10.71 -5.63
N PHE A 80 2.81 10.66 -5.74
CA PHE A 80 2.10 9.55 -6.38
C PHE A 80 2.39 9.45 -7.88
N GLU A 81 2.44 10.58 -8.59
CA GLU A 81 2.86 10.65 -10.00
C GLU A 81 4.27 10.05 -10.17
N MET A 82 5.25 10.46 -9.35
CA MET A 82 6.61 9.92 -9.39
C MET A 82 6.70 8.44 -9.00
N LEU A 83 5.92 7.99 -8.01
CA LEU A 83 5.88 6.58 -7.62
C LEU A 83 5.34 5.69 -8.75
N HIS A 84 4.37 6.19 -9.52
CA HIS A 84 3.87 5.52 -10.72
C HIS A 84 4.96 5.47 -11.81
N GLU A 85 5.60 6.59 -12.12
CA GLU A 85 6.68 6.67 -13.12
C GLU A 85 7.86 5.74 -12.83
N LEU A 86 8.16 5.51 -11.55
CA LEU A 86 9.24 4.62 -11.11
C LEU A 86 8.77 3.16 -10.93
N GLY A 87 7.48 2.88 -11.14
CA GLY A 87 6.86 1.56 -11.02
C GLY A 87 6.77 1.05 -9.57
N LEU A 88 6.93 1.92 -8.58
CA LEU A 88 6.80 1.57 -7.16
C LEU A 88 5.33 1.47 -6.75
N LEU A 89 4.47 2.33 -7.31
CA LEU A 89 3.07 2.41 -6.92
C LEU A 89 2.33 1.09 -7.17
N ALA A 90 2.65 0.39 -8.25
CA ALA A 90 2.13 -0.94 -8.59
C ALA A 90 2.37 -2.00 -7.49
N TYR A 91 3.46 -1.93 -6.73
CA TYR A 91 3.74 -2.88 -5.63
C TYR A 91 3.10 -2.46 -4.30
N LEU A 92 2.76 -1.19 -4.15
CA LEU A 92 2.29 -0.62 -2.89
C LEU A 92 0.77 -0.52 -2.85
N VAL A 93 0.18 0.06 -3.90
CA VAL A 93 -1.26 0.30 -4.03
C VAL A 93 -1.64 0.10 -5.50
N PRO A 94 -1.81 -1.15 -5.97
CA PRO A 94 -2.11 -1.46 -7.38
C PRO A 94 -3.30 -0.65 -7.95
N ALA A 95 -4.37 -0.50 -7.17
CA ALA A 95 -5.54 0.30 -7.58
C ALA A 95 -5.20 1.78 -7.84
N ALA A 96 -4.25 2.35 -7.09
CA ALA A 96 -3.79 3.72 -7.32
C ALA A 96 -2.91 3.82 -8.56
N ASP A 97 -2.06 2.82 -8.80
CA ASP A 97 -1.25 2.75 -10.01
C ASP A 97 -2.13 2.69 -11.27
N GLU A 98 -3.15 1.83 -11.26
CA GLU A 98 -4.14 1.73 -12.33
C GLU A 98 -4.95 3.02 -12.53
N ALA A 99 -5.32 3.70 -11.43
CA ALA A 99 -6.01 4.98 -11.51
C ALA A 99 -5.12 6.03 -12.20
N VAL A 100 -3.87 6.18 -11.78
CA VAL A 100 -2.92 7.12 -12.39
C VAL A 100 -2.67 6.76 -13.86
N ALA A 101 -2.46 5.47 -14.18
CA ALA A 101 -2.22 5.00 -15.54
C ALA A 101 -3.39 5.30 -16.51
N ARG A 102 -4.63 5.23 -16.02
CA ARG A 102 -5.84 5.56 -16.81
C ARG A 102 -6.09 7.06 -16.94
N GLY A 103 -5.26 7.90 -16.31
CA GLY A 103 -5.49 9.34 -16.24
C GLY A 103 -6.67 9.70 -15.34
N ASP A 104 -6.96 8.88 -14.32
CA ASP A 104 -8.03 9.13 -13.37
C ASP A 104 -7.74 10.43 -12.59
N HIS A 105 -8.52 11.45 -12.93
CA HIS A 105 -8.39 12.77 -12.33
C HIS A 105 -8.94 12.82 -10.91
N GLU A 106 -9.75 11.86 -10.44
CA GLU A 106 -10.34 11.91 -9.11
C GLU A 106 -9.29 11.73 -8.02
N LEU A 107 -8.45 10.69 -8.13
CA LEU A 107 -7.37 10.43 -7.19
C LEU A 107 -6.39 11.59 -7.15
N LEU A 108 -5.87 12.00 -8.32
CA LEU A 108 -4.87 13.08 -8.40
C LEU A 108 -5.44 14.43 -7.96
N SER A 109 -6.73 14.71 -8.23
CA SER A 109 -7.39 15.92 -7.73
C SER A 109 -7.62 15.87 -6.22
N SER A 110 -7.97 14.70 -5.66
CA SER A 110 -8.10 14.50 -4.21
C SER A 110 -6.78 14.79 -3.51
N LEU A 111 -5.68 14.21 -4.00
CA LEU A 111 -4.33 14.47 -3.49
C LEU A 111 -3.90 15.92 -3.68
N GLY A 112 -4.24 16.55 -4.81
CA GLY A 112 -3.96 17.96 -5.06
C GLY A 112 -4.67 18.90 -4.08
N ARG A 113 -5.93 18.61 -3.74
CA ARG A 113 -6.67 19.37 -2.72
C ARG A 113 -6.07 19.19 -1.34
N LEU A 114 -5.66 17.97 -0.98
CA LEU A 114 -4.93 17.72 0.26
C LEU A 114 -3.65 18.57 0.33
N ASP A 115 -2.90 18.63 -0.76
CA ASP A 115 -1.68 19.42 -0.86
C ASP A 115 -1.94 20.93 -0.72
N GLU A 116 -3.02 21.44 -1.32
CA GLU A 116 -3.45 22.83 -1.17
C GLU A 116 -3.84 23.16 0.27
N VAL A 117 -4.66 22.32 0.91
CA VAL A 117 -5.05 22.47 2.32
C VAL A 117 -3.80 22.51 3.18
N ARG A 118 -2.86 21.57 2.98
CA ARG A 118 -1.63 21.48 3.75
C ARG A 118 -0.72 22.69 3.56
N ARG A 119 -0.56 23.19 2.33
CA ARG A 119 0.27 24.36 2.01
C ARG A 119 -0.35 25.67 2.46
N SER A 120 -1.69 25.75 2.52
CA SER A 120 -2.39 26.96 2.99
C SER A 120 -2.14 27.28 4.46
N GLY A 121 -1.66 26.31 5.26
CA GLY A 121 -1.45 26.45 6.69
C GLY A 121 -2.74 26.58 7.51
N ARG A 122 -3.91 26.42 6.88
CA ARG A 122 -5.24 26.54 7.53
C ARG A 122 -5.55 25.39 8.48
N VAL A 123 -4.88 24.26 8.30
CA VAL A 123 -5.06 23.03 9.08
C VAL A 123 -3.69 22.63 9.60
N ALA A 124 -3.57 22.41 10.92
CA ALA A 124 -2.33 21.96 11.52
C ALA A 124 -2.03 20.52 11.08
N VAL A 125 -0.76 20.10 11.14
CA VAL A 125 -0.39 18.73 10.73
C VAL A 125 -1.04 17.70 11.66
N GLU A 126 -1.17 18.08 12.92
CA GLU A 126 -1.75 17.32 14.02
C GLU A 126 -3.26 17.10 13.84
N ASP A 127 -3.93 18.00 13.12
CA ASP A 127 -5.37 17.91 12.83
C ASP A 127 -5.67 17.00 11.63
N LEU A 128 -4.65 16.63 10.84
CA LEU A 128 -4.78 15.67 9.76
C LEU A 128 -4.67 14.25 10.31
N ASP A 129 -5.77 13.77 10.91
CA ASP A 129 -5.86 12.39 11.39
C ASP A 129 -5.75 11.36 10.25
N HIS A 130 -5.25 10.17 10.58
CA HIS A 130 -5.04 9.06 9.65
C HIS A 130 -6.30 8.69 8.87
N ALA A 131 -7.48 8.76 9.50
CA ALA A 131 -8.73 8.47 8.82
C ALA A 131 -9.00 9.43 7.66
N LEU A 132 -8.75 10.73 7.87
CA LEU A 132 -8.92 11.75 6.84
C LEU A 132 -7.91 11.55 5.70
N LEU A 133 -6.65 11.28 6.04
CA LEU A 133 -5.59 11.01 5.06
C LEU A 133 -5.92 9.79 4.21
N LEU A 134 -6.31 8.67 4.82
CA LEU A 134 -6.73 7.49 4.06
C LEU A 134 -7.98 7.75 3.22
N GLY A 135 -8.91 8.58 3.70
CA GLY A 135 -10.09 8.99 2.94
C GLY A 135 -9.73 9.64 1.60
N THR A 136 -8.65 10.43 1.56
CA THR A 136 -8.18 11.06 0.30
C THR A 136 -7.69 10.06 -0.74
N LEU A 137 -7.36 8.83 -0.33
CA LEU A 137 -6.98 7.73 -1.21
C LEU A 137 -8.14 6.78 -1.49
N LEU A 138 -8.82 6.30 -0.45
CA LEU A 138 -9.79 5.21 -0.57
C LEU A 138 -11.07 5.64 -1.30
N VAL A 139 -11.57 6.84 -1.02
CA VAL A 139 -12.80 7.36 -1.65
C VAL A 139 -12.67 7.50 -3.17
N PRO A 140 -11.66 8.21 -3.72
CA PRO A 140 -11.51 8.32 -5.18
C PRO A 140 -11.14 6.99 -5.84
N LEU A 141 -10.57 6.03 -5.11
CA LEU A 141 -10.32 4.68 -5.62
C LEU A 141 -11.57 3.77 -5.60
N GLY A 142 -12.70 4.26 -5.09
CA GLY A 142 -13.91 3.46 -4.92
C GLY A 142 -13.73 2.30 -3.95
N LEU A 143 -12.71 2.34 -3.07
CA LEU A 143 -12.44 1.30 -2.10
C LEU A 143 -13.23 1.57 -0.82
N PRO A 144 -14.25 0.76 -0.49
CA PRO A 144 -14.99 0.97 0.75
C PRO A 144 -14.08 0.74 1.96
N PRO A 145 -14.20 1.54 3.04
CA PRO A 145 -13.57 1.18 4.31
C PRO A 145 -14.10 -0.21 4.72
N ARG A 146 -13.20 -1.17 4.93
CA ARG A 146 -13.55 -2.55 5.30
C ARG A 146 -14.52 -2.51 6.48
N GLY A 147 -15.79 -2.80 6.20
CA GLY A 147 -16.90 -2.62 7.14
C GLY A 147 -18.21 -2.21 6.45
N ALA A 148 -18.16 -1.46 5.34
CA ALA A 148 -19.37 -1.11 4.59
C ALA A 148 -19.95 -2.29 3.80
N GLY A 149 -19.09 -3.15 3.21
CA GLY A 149 -19.52 -4.35 2.47
C GLY A 149 -19.95 -5.54 3.33
N ALA A 150 -19.58 -5.59 4.62
CA ALA A 150 -19.98 -6.68 5.51
C ALA A 150 -21.50 -6.68 5.80
N ARG A 151 -22.17 -5.53 5.64
CA ARG A 151 -23.64 -5.42 5.77
C ARG A 151 -24.40 -5.74 4.48
N GLU A 152 -23.73 -5.77 3.33
CA GLU A 152 -24.32 -6.16 2.05
C GLU A 152 -24.15 -7.65 1.76
N LEU A 153 -22.98 -8.21 2.07
CA LEU A 153 -22.75 -9.67 1.99
C LEU A 153 -23.67 -10.48 2.93
N ARG A 154 -24.10 -9.91 4.06
CA ARG A 154 -25.09 -10.53 4.96
C ARG A 154 -26.54 -10.36 4.54
N ARG A 155 -26.85 -9.50 3.56
CA ARG A 155 -28.23 -9.27 3.10
C ARG A 155 -28.64 -10.21 1.95
N GLY A 156 -27.68 -10.88 1.31
CA GLY A 156 -27.91 -11.81 0.20
C GLY A 156 -27.66 -13.29 0.52
N ALA A 157 -27.09 -13.61 1.68
CA ALA A 157 -26.94 -15.00 2.10
C ALA A 157 -28.25 -15.45 2.78
N ALA A 158 -29.00 -16.31 2.11
CA ALA A 158 -29.99 -17.14 2.80
C ALA A 158 -29.29 -17.87 3.97
N PRO A 159 -29.96 -18.08 5.11
CA PRO A 159 -29.34 -18.79 6.22
C PRO A 159 -28.95 -20.18 5.72
N GLU A 160 -27.65 -20.46 5.65
CA GLU A 160 -27.16 -21.82 5.41
C GLU A 160 -27.68 -22.68 6.57
N GLU A 161 -28.45 -23.71 6.23
CA GLU A 161 -28.90 -24.70 7.19
C GLU A 161 -27.66 -25.30 7.87
N PRO A 162 -27.64 -25.36 9.21
CA PRO A 162 -26.48 -25.89 9.92
C PRO A 162 -26.24 -27.35 9.48
N LEU A 163 -25.02 -27.64 9.02
CA LEU A 163 -24.60 -28.98 8.64
C LEU A 163 -24.90 -29.96 9.78
N ASP A 164 -25.82 -30.90 9.54
CA ASP A 164 -26.10 -32.01 10.45
C ASP A 164 -24.98 -33.05 10.36
N LEU A 165 -23.89 -32.75 11.06
CA LEU A 165 -22.70 -33.61 11.13
C LEU A 165 -23.04 -35.02 11.65
N ALA A 166 -24.12 -35.19 12.41
CA ALA A 166 -24.54 -36.49 12.93
C ALA A 166 -25.15 -37.36 11.82
N ALA A 167 -25.91 -36.77 10.89
CA ALA A 167 -26.43 -37.47 9.71
C ALA A 167 -25.31 -37.88 8.74
N GLU A 168 -24.29 -37.03 8.59
CA GLU A 168 -23.14 -37.31 7.72
C GLU A 168 -22.29 -38.47 8.27
N MET A 169 -22.05 -38.49 9.59
CA MET A 169 -21.33 -39.58 10.27
C MET A 169 -22.09 -40.91 10.26
N ALA A 170 -23.43 -40.89 10.29
CA ALA A 170 -24.24 -42.11 10.18
C ALA A 170 -24.20 -42.75 8.78
N SER A 171 -23.87 -41.97 7.73
CA SER A 171 -23.75 -42.47 6.36
C SER A 171 -22.42 -43.16 6.05
N LEU A 172 -21.39 -42.92 6.88
CA LEU A 172 -20.08 -43.54 6.79
C LEU A 172 -20.04 -44.76 7.71
N GLY A 173 -20.65 -45.85 7.23
CA GLY A 173 -20.73 -47.13 7.94
C GLY A 173 -19.38 -47.64 8.43
N ALA A 174 -19.31 -47.94 9.73
CA ALA A 174 -18.21 -48.68 10.33
C ALA A 174 -18.40 -50.19 10.03
N GLU A 175 -17.53 -50.75 9.20
CA GLU A 175 -17.33 -52.20 9.15
C GLU A 175 -16.51 -52.65 10.37
N PRO A 176 -16.89 -53.71 11.11
CA PRO A 176 -16.11 -54.19 12.24
C PRO A 176 -14.83 -54.92 11.77
N GLU A 177 -13.70 -54.59 12.39
CA GLU A 177 -12.43 -55.33 12.22
C GLU A 177 -12.57 -56.80 12.71
N PRO A 178 -11.95 -57.79 12.04
CA PRO A 178 -11.97 -59.17 12.51
C PRO A 178 -10.99 -59.39 13.69
N GLU A 179 -11.46 -60.10 14.72
CA GLU A 179 -10.66 -60.52 15.89
C GLU A 179 -9.45 -61.40 15.50
N PRO A 180 -8.28 -61.23 16.16
CA PRO A 180 -7.13 -62.12 15.97
C PRO A 180 -7.32 -63.46 16.70
N PRO A 181 -6.72 -64.57 16.21
CA PRO A 181 -6.89 -65.89 16.82
C PRO A 181 -6.20 -65.99 18.19
N ALA A 182 -6.87 -66.63 19.14
CA ALA A 182 -6.36 -66.94 20.47
C ALA A 182 -5.21 -67.96 20.40
N SER A 183 -4.09 -67.66 21.07
CA SER A 183 -2.98 -68.58 21.26
C SER A 183 -3.24 -69.53 22.44
N ALA A 184 -3.22 -70.84 22.19
CA ALA A 184 -2.90 -71.88 23.17
C ALA A 184 -2.22 -73.06 22.45
#